data_AF-A0A5N5MSC2-F1
#
_entry.id   AF-A0A5N5MSC2-F1
#
_cell.length_a   1.000
_cell.length_b   1.000
_cell.length_c   1.000
_cell.angle_alpha   90.00
_cell.angle_beta   90.00
_cell.angle_gamma   90.00
#
_symmetry.space_group_name_H-M   'P 1'
#
loop_
_entity.id
_entity.type
_entity.pdbx_description
1 polymer ?
#
loop_
_entity_poly.entity_id
_entity_poly.type
_entity_poly.pdbx_seq_one_letter_code
_entity_poly.pdbx_strand_id
1 'polypeptide(L)'
;MSLQLPDTVTGETITAEWLNAKLGINTIEHISLQNGGDNHGFTDAVYRIHLTHRQDDNNPARSAAVQPATLIMKVIDSSPGNRAVFKPLHEREVLFYNEIAPVLDLASVPKCYYAHFDEEAGKGTILLEDAGKPTHKGGLQKDGFETLTASQAVLAMTELGRFHGRSIALSSKLPRDLSRPLDRSIEEIRAAFPSFKKTWTPLLGEEVIGRYERALEAYEKVWLVQKDTFVQGLVHGDYRLGNIIFSAEDGQRDNVPDRDGDDLDNAHAFESGVKTSVARGYQEATTSNGDSQPGTVAKSPKGLVTPGIPTTSNDTTINGNASPNNHPNTPTKLFTFKHVDWQTVSRGPVLFDVAYLLSMSITTETRRGCEFDLVHAWYTACREAAGAGNDQFFLSADLNISPCVREISAACVAVVLVSVTTMNNFRAPEVPMRAVAGKLRTVSEMLVDWRSFE
;
A
#
# COMPACT_ATOMS: atom_id res chain seq x y z
N MET A 1 26.48 -14.27 -33.64
CA MET A 1 26.24 -13.81 -32.26
C MET A 1 24.93 -13.06 -32.27
N SER A 2 23.83 -13.64 -31.78
CA SER A 2 22.67 -12.81 -31.46
C SER A 2 23.09 -11.91 -30.30
N LEU A 3 22.95 -10.59 -30.42
CA LEU A 3 23.13 -9.74 -29.25
C LEU A 3 22.14 -10.20 -28.18
N GLN A 4 22.64 -10.57 -27.02
CA GLN A 4 21.79 -10.85 -25.88
C GLN A 4 21.17 -9.52 -25.46
N LEU A 5 19.84 -9.45 -25.49
CA LEU A 5 19.11 -8.26 -25.03
C LEU A 5 19.34 -8.09 -23.51
N PRO A 6 19.43 -6.84 -23.01
CA PRO A 6 19.63 -6.60 -21.58
C PRO A 6 18.43 -7.06 -20.77
N ASP A 7 18.64 -7.43 -19.51
CA ASP A 7 17.54 -7.83 -18.61
C ASP A 7 16.79 -6.65 -18.00
N THR A 8 17.40 -5.47 -17.97
CA THR A 8 16.76 -4.21 -17.55
C THR A 8 16.83 -3.17 -18.65
N VAL A 9 15.77 -2.35 -18.78
CA VAL A 9 15.69 -1.21 -19.70
C VAL A 9 15.12 0.02 -19.00
N THR A 10 15.38 1.18 -19.60
CA THR A 10 14.86 2.49 -19.22
C THR A 10 13.86 2.98 -20.27
N GLY A 11 13.22 4.14 -20.04
CA GLY A 11 12.40 4.80 -21.06
C GLY A 11 13.17 5.15 -22.34
N GLU A 12 14.49 5.33 -22.28
CA GLU A 12 15.32 5.66 -23.45
C GLU A 12 15.78 4.43 -24.24
N THR A 13 15.85 3.26 -23.58
CA THR A 13 16.49 2.06 -24.14
C THR A 13 15.51 0.95 -24.47
N ILE A 14 14.24 1.06 -24.04
CA ILE A 14 13.20 0.10 -24.39
C ILE A 14 12.89 0.12 -25.90
N THR A 15 12.67 -1.06 -26.48
CA THR A 15 12.35 -1.23 -27.91
C THR A 15 11.21 -2.25 -28.10
N ALA A 16 10.56 -2.21 -29.27
CA ALA A 16 9.58 -3.22 -29.67
C ALA A 16 10.19 -4.64 -29.71
N GLU A 17 11.45 -4.76 -30.15
CA GLU A 17 12.20 -6.03 -30.13
C GLU A 17 12.35 -6.57 -28.70
N TRP A 18 12.71 -5.70 -27.76
CA TRP A 18 12.84 -6.08 -26.35
C TRP A 18 11.50 -6.55 -25.75
N LEU A 19 10.42 -5.81 -26.00
CA LEU A 19 9.08 -6.20 -25.54
C LEU A 19 8.63 -7.53 -26.14
N ASN A 20 8.76 -7.71 -27.45
CA ASN A 20 8.43 -8.98 -28.12
C ASN A 20 9.18 -10.15 -27.46
N ALA A 21 10.49 -10.00 -27.24
CA ALA A 21 11.31 -11.02 -26.60
C ALA A 21 10.84 -11.34 -25.17
N LYS A 22 10.61 -10.33 -24.32
CA LYS A 22 10.22 -10.54 -22.92
C LYS A 22 8.78 -11.01 -22.75
N LEU A 23 7.88 -10.64 -23.66
CA LEU A 23 6.47 -11.07 -23.68
C LEU A 23 6.28 -12.43 -24.36
N GLY A 24 7.30 -12.97 -25.04
CA GLY A 24 7.19 -14.21 -25.81
C GLY A 24 6.27 -14.09 -27.03
N ILE A 25 6.15 -12.90 -27.60
CA ILE A 25 5.36 -12.60 -28.81
C ILE A 25 6.27 -11.97 -29.88
N ASN A 26 5.73 -11.75 -31.08
CA ASN A 26 6.48 -11.13 -32.18
C ASN A 26 5.61 -10.17 -33.00
N THR A 27 4.54 -9.69 -32.39
CA THR A 27 3.48 -8.91 -33.05
C THR A 27 3.63 -7.42 -32.84
N ILE A 28 4.41 -6.95 -31.86
CA ILE A 28 4.57 -5.51 -31.61
C ILE A 28 5.48 -4.93 -32.69
N GLU A 29 4.97 -3.96 -33.45
CA GLU A 29 5.72 -3.26 -34.52
C GLU A 29 6.24 -1.90 -34.06
N HIS A 30 5.38 -1.16 -33.36
CA HIS A 30 5.69 0.18 -32.88
C HIS A 30 5.32 0.33 -31.41
N ILE A 31 6.10 1.14 -30.72
CA ILE A 31 5.83 1.55 -29.34
C ILE A 31 5.89 3.07 -29.27
N SER A 32 5.04 3.66 -28.42
CA SER A 32 5.22 5.04 -27.97
C SER A 32 5.11 5.08 -26.45
N LEU A 33 5.91 5.94 -25.84
CA LEU A 33 5.95 6.11 -24.40
C LEU A 33 5.26 7.40 -24.01
N GLN A 34 4.38 7.29 -23.03
CA GLN A 34 3.83 8.41 -22.29
C GLN A 34 4.40 8.34 -20.88
N ASN A 35 5.15 9.37 -20.48
CA ASN A 35 5.57 9.48 -19.09
C ASN A 35 4.33 9.66 -18.20
N GLY A 36 4.24 8.89 -17.12
CA GLY A 36 3.14 8.97 -16.15
C GLY A 36 3.15 10.26 -15.31
N GLY A 37 4.17 11.12 -15.51
CA GLY A 37 4.37 12.39 -14.85
C GLY A 37 5.86 12.62 -14.59
N ASP A 38 6.29 13.87 -14.51
CA ASP A 38 7.62 14.18 -14.02
C ASP A 38 7.66 13.91 -12.52
N ASN A 39 8.11 12.71 -12.13
CA ASN A 39 8.49 12.40 -10.75
C ASN A 39 9.71 13.26 -10.39
N HIS A 40 9.49 14.53 -10.07
CA HIS A 40 10.50 15.42 -9.51
C HIS A 40 10.75 15.06 -8.04
N GLY A 41 11.23 13.84 -7.78
CA GLY A 41 11.61 13.39 -6.45
C GLY A 41 11.71 11.86 -6.31
N PHE A 42 12.95 11.37 -6.18
CA PHE A 42 13.38 10.12 -5.50
C PHE A 42 12.65 8.78 -5.77
N THR A 43 11.73 8.71 -6.74
CA THR A 43 10.86 7.56 -7.00
C THR A 43 11.08 7.01 -8.41
N ASP A 44 10.85 5.71 -8.57
CA ASP A 44 10.97 4.97 -9.83
C ASP A 44 10.15 5.66 -10.93
N ALA A 45 10.69 5.74 -12.15
CA ALA A 45 9.96 6.34 -13.27
C ALA A 45 8.88 5.36 -13.77
N VAL A 46 7.67 5.86 -14.03
CA VAL A 46 6.55 5.04 -14.50
C VAL A 46 6.12 5.54 -15.88
N TYR A 47 6.08 4.64 -16.85
CA TYR A 47 5.69 4.92 -18.23
C TYR A 47 4.46 4.09 -18.60
N ARG A 48 3.51 4.71 -19.30
CA ARG A 48 2.53 3.99 -20.10
C ARG A 48 3.11 3.77 -21.49
N ILE A 49 3.17 2.52 -21.92
CA ILE A 49 3.60 2.12 -23.25
C ILE A 49 2.35 1.87 -24.08
N HIS A 50 2.20 2.57 -25.21
CA HIS A 50 1.19 2.27 -26.22
C HIS A 50 1.80 1.33 -27.26
N LEU A 51 1.07 0.26 -27.60
CA LEU A 51 1.54 -0.80 -28.47
C LEU A 51 0.74 -0.83 -29.77
N THR A 52 1.44 -0.79 -30.90
CA THR A 52 0.85 -1.09 -32.21
C THR A 52 1.26 -2.49 -32.62
N HIS A 53 0.26 -3.35 -32.80
CA HIS A 53 0.44 -4.74 -33.19
C HIS A 53 0.22 -4.93 -34.70
N ARG A 54 1.02 -5.80 -35.32
CA ARG A 54 0.83 -6.25 -36.69
C ARG A 54 -0.54 -6.92 -36.83
N GLN A 55 -1.30 -6.52 -37.85
CA GLN A 55 -2.51 -7.24 -38.24
C GLN A 55 -2.11 -8.52 -39.01
N ASP A 56 -2.64 -9.67 -38.58
CA ASP A 56 -2.49 -10.94 -39.30
C ASP A 56 -3.74 -11.19 -40.13
N ASP A 57 -3.78 -10.63 -41.34
CA ASP A 57 -4.91 -10.73 -42.27
C ASP A 57 -5.24 -12.18 -42.68
N ASN A 58 -4.29 -13.12 -42.48
CA ASN A 58 -4.43 -14.52 -42.86
C ASN A 58 -4.89 -15.43 -41.69
N ASN A 59 -4.89 -14.94 -40.45
CA ASN A 59 -5.35 -15.71 -39.30
C ASN A 59 -6.10 -14.83 -38.26
N PRO A 60 -7.36 -14.46 -38.55
CA PRO A 60 -8.15 -13.58 -37.69
C PRO A 60 -8.41 -14.15 -36.28
N ALA A 61 -8.29 -15.48 -36.09
CA ALA A 61 -8.40 -16.11 -34.78
C ALA A 61 -7.20 -15.80 -33.85
N ARG A 62 -6.01 -15.55 -34.42
CA ARG A 62 -4.82 -15.12 -33.66
C ARG A 62 -4.87 -13.64 -33.32
N SER A 63 -5.54 -12.84 -34.14
CA SER A 63 -5.94 -11.46 -33.84
C SER A 63 -7.11 -11.35 -32.85
N ALA A 64 -7.86 -12.43 -32.62
CA ALA A 64 -8.97 -12.48 -31.67
C ALA A 64 -8.53 -12.72 -30.21
N ALA A 65 -7.30 -13.20 -29.97
CA ALA A 65 -6.71 -13.12 -28.64
C ALA A 65 -6.42 -11.63 -28.36
N VAL A 66 -7.11 -11.05 -27.38
CA VAL A 66 -6.96 -9.62 -27.04
C VAL A 66 -5.51 -9.37 -26.63
N GLN A 67 -4.73 -8.78 -27.53
CA GLN A 67 -3.38 -8.30 -27.25
C GLN A 67 -3.50 -6.95 -26.54
N PRO A 68 -2.67 -6.70 -25.50
CA PRO A 68 -2.78 -5.46 -24.74
C PRO A 68 -2.45 -4.28 -25.65
N ALA A 69 -3.36 -3.32 -25.77
CA ALA A 69 -3.08 -2.06 -26.47
C ALA A 69 -2.10 -1.18 -25.69
N THR A 70 -2.03 -1.36 -24.36
CA THR A 70 -1.14 -0.62 -23.48
C THR A 70 -0.53 -1.50 -22.39
N LEU A 71 0.64 -1.09 -21.91
CA LEU A 71 1.34 -1.66 -20.75
C LEU A 71 1.83 -0.56 -19.83
N ILE A 72 2.06 -0.89 -18.56
CA ILE A 72 2.75 -0.02 -17.61
C ILE A 72 4.16 -0.55 -17.38
N MET A 73 5.16 0.32 -17.52
CA MET A 73 6.55 0.03 -17.20
C MET A 73 6.99 0.85 -16.01
N LYS A 74 7.46 0.20 -14.96
CA LYS A 74 8.16 0.83 -13.84
C LYS A 74 9.66 0.60 -14.01
N VAL A 75 10.41 1.71 -14.07
CA VAL A 75 11.87 1.73 -14.18
C VAL A 75 12.44 2.07 -12.81
N ILE A 76 13.15 1.10 -12.26
CA ILE A 76 13.83 1.21 -10.98
C ILE A 76 15.26 1.67 -11.28
N ASP A 77 15.52 2.96 -11.08
CA ASP A 77 16.86 3.56 -11.27
C ASP A 77 17.06 4.71 -10.27
N SER A 78 17.20 4.35 -9.00
CA SER A 78 17.46 5.35 -7.96
C SER A 78 18.85 5.97 -8.11
N SER A 79 18.99 7.23 -7.69
CA SER A 79 20.27 7.94 -7.72
C SER A 79 21.36 7.19 -6.93
N PRO A 80 22.66 7.37 -7.24
CA PRO A 80 23.75 6.67 -6.54
C PRO A 80 23.68 6.77 -5.01
N GLY A 81 23.30 7.93 -4.45
CA GLY A 81 23.19 8.13 -3.00
C GLY A 81 22.02 7.39 -2.34
N ASN A 82 21.00 7.01 -3.12
CA ASN A 82 19.78 6.39 -2.62
C ASN A 82 19.68 4.89 -2.92
N ARG A 83 20.50 4.37 -3.84
CA ARG A 83 20.47 2.96 -4.26
C ARG A 83 20.55 1.98 -3.09
N ALA A 84 21.52 2.16 -2.20
CA ALA A 84 21.70 1.26 -1.06
C ALA A 84 20.49 1.26 -0.10
N VAL A 85 19.83 2.41 0.05
CA VAL A 85 18.70 2.60 0.95
C VAL A 85 17.42 1.97 0.40
N PHE A 86 17.21 2.06 -0.91
CA PHE A 86 15.99 1.58 -1.57
C PHE A 86 16.10 0.21 -2.23
N LYS A 87 17.31 -0.35 -2.37
CA LYS A 87 17.53 -1.72 -2.85
C LYS A 87 16.55 -2.72 -2.21
N PRO A 88 16.35 -2.77 -0.87
CA PRO A 88 15.43 -3.72 -0.27
C PRO A 88 13.96 -3.55 -0.70
N LEU A 89 13.52 -2.32 -1.01
CA LEU A 89 12.17 -2.05 -1.50
C LEU A 89 11.99 -2.52 -2.95
N HIS A 90 13.01 -2.28 -3.79
CA HIS A 90 13.01 -2.68 -5.19
C HIS A 90 13.00 -4.21 -5.35
N GLU A 91 13.88 -4.88 -4.62
CA GLU A 91 13.93 -6.35 -4.57
C GLU A 91 12.59 -6.92 -4.10
N ARG A 92 11.96 -6.27 -3.11
CA ARG A 92 10.70 -6.73 -2.55
C ARG A 92 9.56 -6.71 -3.58
N GLU A 93 9.46 -5.66 -4.40
CA GLU A 93 8.42 -5.57 -5.42
C GLU A 93 8.65 -6.58 -6.57
N VAL A 94 9.90 -6.78 -6.99
CA VAL A 94 10.21 -7.80 -7.99
C VAL A 94 9.93 -9.22 -7.47
N LEU A 95 10.31 -9.51 -6.22
CA LEU A 95 9.97 -10.77 -5.55
C LEU A 95 8.45 -10.95 -5.47
N PHE A 96 7.70 -9.90 -5.15
CA PHE A 96 6.25 -9.98 -5.09
C PHE A 96 5.66 -10.44 -6.42
N TYR A 97 6.02 -9.78 -7.53
CA TYR A 97 5.46 -10.12 -8.83
C TYR A 97 5.93 -11.47 -9.38
N ASN A 98 7.15 -11.90 -9.06
CA ASN A 98 7.68 -13.18 -9.52
C ASN A 98 7.22 -14.39 -8.68
N GLU A 99 7.09 -14.23 -7.36
CA GLU A 99 6.89 -15.37 -6.44
C GLU A 99 5.57 -15.33 -5.67
N ILE A 100 5.03 -14.15 -5.35
CA ILE A 100 3.84 -14.01 -4.49
C ILE A 100 2.57 -13.86 -5.35
N ALA A 101 2.54 -12.92 -6.28
CA ALA A 101 1.37 -12.62 -7.10
C ALA A 101 0.83 -13.85 -7.86
N PRO A 102 1.67 -14.71 -8.48
CA PRO A 102 1.18 -15.91 -9.16
C PRO A 102 0.56 -16.94 -8.23
N VAL A 103 1.02 -17.02 -6.97
CA VAL A 103 0.46 -17.92 -5.96
C VAL A 103 -0.88 -17.38 -5.45
N LEU A 104 -0.95 -16.07 -5.21
CA LEU A 104 -2.17 -15.41 -4.76
C LEU A 104 -3.26 -15.46 -5.82
N ASP A 105 -2.93 -15.28 -7.11
CA ASP A 105 -3.87 -15.34 -8.23
C ASP A 105 -5.14 -14.51 -7.96
N LEU A 106 -4.93 -13.22 -7.73
CA LEU A 106 -5.97 -12.24 -7.40
C LEU A 106 -6.16 -11.28 -8.56
N ALA A 107 -7.41 -11.14 -9.01
CA ALA A 107 -7.76 -10.15 -10.03
C ALA A 107 -7.52 -8.71 -9.58
N SER A 108 -7.41 -8.44 -8.27
CA SER A 108 -7.07 -7.12 -7.74
C SER A 108 -5.59 -6.76 -7.95
N VAL A 109 -4.71 -7.72 -8.24
CA VAL A 109 -3.29 -7.49 -8.49
C VAL A 109 -3.07 -7.26 -9.99
N PRO A 110 -2.27 -6.25 -10.41
CA PRO A 110 -1.88 -6.10 -11.80
C PRO A 110 -1.20 -7.37 -12.32
N LYS A 111 -1.66 -7.91 -13.44
CA LYS A 111 -0.95 -8.96 -14.18
C LYS A 111 0.47 -8.46 -14.50
N CYS A 112 1.46 -9.18 -14.01
CA CYS A 112 2.85 -8.93 -14.33
C CYS A 112 3.24 -9.73 -15.58
N TYR A 113 3.84 -9.03 -16.53
CA TYR A 113 4.39 -9.63 -17.74
C TYR A 113 5.89 -9.92 -17.61
N TYR A 114 6.60 -9.07 -16.87
CA TYR A 114 8.03 -9.19 -16.66
C TYR A 114 8.43 -8.41 -15.41
N ALA A 115 9.27 -8.98 -14.56
CA ALA A 115 9.87 -8.26 -13.44
C ALA A 115 11.30 -8.75 -13.22
N HIS A 116 12.26 -7.84 -13.27
CA HIS A 116 13.67 -8.15 -13.05
C HIS A 116 14.37 -7.01 -12.30
N PHE A 117 15.29 -7.38 -11.41
CA PHE A 117 16.16 -6.48 -10.69
C PHE A 117 17.61 -6.98 -10.77
N ASP A 118 18.49 -6.14 -11.29
CA ASP A 118 19.93 -6.32 -11.30
C ASP A 118 20.50 -5.81 -9.98
N GLU A 119 20.94 -6.75 -9.14
CA GLU A 119 21.47 -6.44 -7.81
C GLU A 119 22.80 -5.69 -7.84
N GLU A 120 23.67 -5.93 -8.83
CA GLU A 120 24.96 -5.27 -8.96
C GLU A 120 24.78 -3.82 -9.40
N ALA A 121 23.90 -3.59 -10.38
CA ALA A 121 23.61 -2.25 -10.89
C ALA A 121 22.68 -1.46 -9.95
N GLY A 122 21.89 -2.16 -9.12
CA GLY A 122 20.81 -1.60 -8.31
C GLY A 122 19.69 -1.04 -9.17
N LYS A 123 19.43 -1.66 -10.33
CA LYS A 123 18.46 -1.23 -11.34
C LYS A 123 17.44 -2.32 -11.61
N GLY A 124 16.25 -1.96 -12.04
CA GLY A 124 15.22 -2.94 -12.37
C GLY A 124 14.18 -2.43 -13.36
N THR A 125 13.42 -3.38 -13.90
CA THR A 125 12.32 -3.10 -14.83
C THR A 125 11.17 -4.03 -14.47
N ILE A 126 9.97 -3.46 -14.32
CA ILE A 126 8.73 -4.19 -14.13
C ILE A 126 7.75 -3.78 -15.24
N LEU A 127 7.19 -4.76 -15.95
CA LEU A 127 6.11 -4.60 -16.92
C LEU A 127 4.83 -5.19 -16.36
N LEU A 128 3.79 -4.36 -16.29
CA LEU A 128 2.48 -4.68 -15.74
C LEU A 128 1.39 -4.41 -16.77
N GLU A 129 0.23 -5.03 -16.57
CA GLU A 129 -0.99 -4.59 -17.23
C GLU A 129 -1.30 -3.13 -16.91
N ASP A 130 -1.90 -2.45 -17.88
CA ASP A 130 -2.49 -1.16 -17.66
C ASP A 130 -3.83 -1.31 -16.96
N ALA A 131 -3.87 -0.91 -15.69
CA ALA A 131 -5.08 -0.90 -14.88
C ALA A 131 -6.06 0.24 -15.28
N GLY A 132 -5.77 0.99 -16.34
CA GLY A 132 -6.55 2.12 -16.79
C GLY A 132 -6.18 3.42 -16.06
N LYS A 133 -6.79 4.54 -16.51
CA LYS A 133 -6.59 5.84 -15.85
C LYS A 133 -7.37 5.89 -14.53
N PRO A 134 -6.71 6.21 -13.39
CA PRO A 134 -7.40 6.39 -12.13
C PRO A 134 -8.50 7.48 -12.23
N THR A 135 -9.64 7.27 -11.57
CA THR A 135 -10.73 8.26 -11.47
C THR A 135 -10.54 9.25 -10.32
N HIS A 136 -9.43 9.15 -9.59
CA HIS A 136 -9.02 10.02 -8.50
C HIS A 136 -7.61 10.52 -8.79
N LYS A 137 -7.25 11.67 -8.23
CA LYS A 137 -5.91 12.26 -8.33
C LYS A 137 -4.96 11.66 -7.28
N GLY A 138 -5.50 11.18 -6.16
CA GLY A 138 -4.72 10.67 -5.04
C GLY A 138 -3.89 11.76 -4.34
N GLY A 139 -3.22 11.39 -3.25
CA GLY A 139 -2.18 12.22 -2.62
C GLY A 139 -2.63 13.58 -2.10
N LEU A 140 -1.65 14.49 -2.02
CA LEU A 140 -1.80 15.86 -1.56
C LEU A 140 -2.36 16.74 -2.70
N GLN A 141 -3.40 17.50 -2.40
CA GLN A 141 -4.06 18.48 -3.26
C GLN A 141 -3.87 19.90 -2.68
N LYS A 142 -4.20 20.93 -3.46
CA LYS A 142 -4.09 22.35 -3.03
C LYS A 142 -4.76 22.62 -1.68
N ASP A 143 -5.90 21.97 -1.43
CA ASP A 143 -6.74 22.23 -0.25
C ASP A 143 -6.81 21.05 0.75
N GLY A 144 -6.01 20.00 0.58
CA GLY A 144 -6.06 18.84 1.48
C GLY A 144 -5.64 17.54 0.81
N PHE A 145 -6.12 16.41 1.32
CA PHE A 145 -5.90 15.10 0.70
C PHE A 145 -7.20 14.59 0.11
N GLU A 146 -7.14 14.04 -1.10
CA GLU A 146 -8.28 13.29 -1.63
C GLU A 146 -8.49 12.03 -0.79
N THR A 147 -9.74 11.63 -0.62
CA THR A 147 -10.14 10.49 0.21
C THR A 147 -11.16 9.62 -0.53
N LEU A 148 -11.28 8.37 -0.09
CA LEU A 148 -12.25 7.42 -0.60
C LEU A 148 -13.66 7.87 -0.24
N THR A 149 -14.57 7.78 -1.21
CA THR A 149 -16.01 7.73 -0.92
C THR A 149 -16.34 6.46 -0.14
N ALA A 150 -17.48 6.43 0.56
CA ALA A 150 -17.93 5.24 1.29
C ALA A 150 -17.98 3.98 0.39
N SER A 151 -18.51 4.09 -0.82
CA SER A 151 -18.59 2.96 -1.77
C SER A 151 -17.21 2.48 -2.23
N GLN A 152 -16.27 3.39 -2.50
CA GLN A 152 -14.89 3.02 -2.83
C GLN A 152 -14.18 2.37 -1.64
N ALA A 153 -14.44 2.85 -0.42
CA ALA A 153 -13.89 2.27 0.79
C ALA A 153 -14.40 0.85 1.05
N VAL A 154 -15.69 0.57 0.80
CA VAL A 154 -16.25 -0.79 0.88
C VAL A 154 -15.56 -1.72 -0.12
N LEU A 155 -15.38 -1.27 -1.37
CA LEU A 155 -14.67 -2.07 -2.38
C LEU A 155 -13.20 -2.30 -1.97
N ALA A 156 -12.49 -1.27 -1.54
CA ALA A 156 -11.11 -1.39 -1.08
C ALA A 156 -10.95 -2.33 0.12
N MET A 157 -11.87 -2.29 1.09
CA MET A 157 -11.87 -3.20 2.24
C MET A 157 -12.21 -4.64 1.85
N THR A 158 -13.13 -4.82 0.89
CA THR A 158 -13.49 -6.14 0.35
C THR A 158 -12.30 -6.79 -0.35
N GLU A 159 -11.62 -6.07 -1.26
CA GLU A 159 -10.44 -6.60 -1.96
C GLU A 159 -9.26 -6.84 -1.02
N LEU A 160 -9.07 -5.98 -0.01
CA LEU A 160 -8.11 -6.22 1.06
C LEU A 160 -8.43 -7.49 1.85
N GLY A 161 -9.71 -7.72 2.13
CA GLY A 161 -10.20 -8.94 2.77
C GLY A 161 -9.81 -10.16 1.95
N ARG A 162 -10.09 -10.17 0.64
CA ARG A 162 -9.70 -11.27 -0.25
C ARG A 162 -8.19 -11.50 -0.28
N PHE A 163 -7.41 -10.43 -0.34
CA PHE A 163 -5.95 -10.50 -0.27
C PHE A 163 -5.48 -11.17 1.03
N HIS A 164 -5.92 -10.68 2.18
CA HIS A 164 -5.56 -11.27 3.47
C HIS A 164 -6.02 -12.72 3.57
N GLY A 165 -7.28 -13.02 3.23
CA GLY A 165 -7.84 -14.37 3.30
C GLY A 165 -7.03 -15.38 2.48
N ARG A 166 -6.71 -15.04 1.22
CA ARG A 166 -5.84 -15.89 0.38
C ARG A 166 -4.42 -15.99 0.93
N SER A 167 -3.87 -14.89 1.45
CA SER A 167 -2.52 -14.90 2.04
C SER A 167 -2.41 -15.87 3.23
N ILE A 168 -3.48 -15.97 4.04
CA ILE A 168 -3.50 -16.86 5.19
C ILE A 168 -3.72 -18.30 4.72
N ALA A 169 -4.71 -18.56 3.85
CA ALA A 169 -5.00 -19.89 3.33
C ALA A 169 -3.82 -20.51 2.55
N LEU A 170 -3.03 -19.69 1.86
CA LEU A 170 -1.89 -20.11 1.06
C LEU A 170 -0.55 -19.90 1.77
N SER A 171 -0.55 -19.63 3.08
CA SER A 171 0.63 -19.25 3.85
C SER A 171 1.80 -20.24 3.73
N SER A 172 1.53 -21.54 3.56
CA SER A 172 2.55 -22.58 3.36
C SER A 172 3.23 -22.55 1.99
N LYS A 173 2.58 -21.94 0.98
CA LYS A 173 3.11 -21.78 -0.39
C LYS A 173 3.80 -20.44 -0.60
N LEU A 174 3.65 -19.51 0.34
CA LEU A 174 4.20 -18.16 0.26
C LEU A 174 5.56 -18.08 0.98
N PRO A 175 6.49 -17.23 0.52
CA PRO A 175 7.79 -17.06 1.17
C PRO A 175 7.65 -16.77 2.66
N ARG A 176 8.52 -17.37 3.48
CA ARG A 176 8.47 -17.24 4.95
C ARG A 176 9.31 -16.08 5.49
N ASP A 177 10.46 -15.82 4.87
CA ASP A 177 11.34 -14.73 5.27
C ASP A 177 10.98 -13.44 4.53
N LEU A 178 9.95 -12.77 5.03
CA LEU A 178 9.44 -11.51 4.47
C LEU A 178 9.36 -10.46 5.56
N SER A 179 10.50 -10.16 6.21
CA SER A 179 10.61 -9.01 7.10
C SER A 179 10.17 -7.73 6.38
N ARG A 180 9.57 -6.79 7.12
CA ARG A 180 9.14 -5.51 6.56
C ARG A 180 10.38 -4.69 6.17
N PRO A 181 10.53 -4.30 4.90
CA PRO A 181 11.64 -3.43 4.51
C PRO A 181 11.55 -2.09 5.23
N LEU A 182 12.68 -1.59 5.71
CA LEU A 182 12.80 -0.28 6.38
C LEU A 182 11.91 -0.14 7.63
N ASP A 183 11.57 -1.27 8.27
CA ASP A 183 10.87 -1.27 9.56
C ASP A 183 11.72 -0.57 10.62
N ARG A 184 11.10 0.30 11.40
CA ARG A 184 11.79 1.14 12.39
C ARG A 184 11.68 0.53 13.77
N SER A 185 12.82 0.39 14.43
CA SER A 185 12.89 0.04 15.84
C SER A 185 12.22 1.12 16.70
N ILE A 186 11.79 0.73 17.91
CA ILE A 186 11.26 1.70 18.87
C ILE A 186 12.30 2.75 19.24
N GLU A 187 13.57 2.39 19.31
CA GLU A 187 14.67 3.33 19.56
C GLU A 187 14.74 4.41 18.48
N GLU A 188 14.61 4.03 17.20
CA GLU A 188 14.57 4.98 16.09
C GLU A 188 13.33 5.89 16.13
N ILE A 189 12.15 5.31 16.41
CA ILE A 189 10.92 6.10 16.55
C ILE A 189 11.05 7.12 17.69
N ARG A 190 11.55 6.69 18.85
CA ARG A 190 11.79 7.54 20.02
C ARG A 190 12.80 8.64 19.72
N ALA A 191 13.87 8.32 18.98
CA ALA A 191 14.87 9.29 18.56
C ALA A 191 14.32 10.32 17.55
N ALA A 192 13.38 9.93 16.69
CA ALA A 192 12.73 10.83 15.73
C ALA A 192 11.68 11.75 16.38
N PHE A 193 11.11 11.34 17.52
CA PHE A 193 9.98 12.03 18.15
C PHE A 193 10.24 13.50 18.54
N PRO A 194 11.38 13.88 19.14
CA PRO A 194 11.66 15.29 19.47
C PRO A 194 11.65 16.20 18.24
N SER A 195 12.21 15.73 17.12
CA SER A 195 12.20 16.43 15.84
C SER A 195 10.78 16.55 15.27
N PHE A 196 10.02 15.45 15.28
CA PHE A 196 8.62 15.47 14.88
C PHE A 196 7.80 16.49 15.69
N LYS A 197 7.91 16.45 17.03
CA LYS A 197 7.25 17.41 17.93
C LYS A 197 7.62 18.85 17.58
N LYS A 198 8.91 19.15 17.46
CA LYS A 198 9.40 20.49 17.09
C LYS A 198 8.82 20.97 15.75
N THR A 199 8.76 20.10 14.74
CA THR A 199 8.25 20.44 13.41
C THR A 199 6.75 20.75 13.45
N TRP A 200 5.96 19.94 14.17
CA TRP A 200 4.50 19.94 14.01
C TRP A 200 3.71 20.62 15.11
N THR A 201 4.25 20.82 16.33
CA THR A 201 3.57 21.55 17.40
C THR A 201 3.01 22.91 16.95
N PRO A 202 3.72 23.74 16.16
CA PRO A 202 3.20 25.05 15.73
C PRO A 202 1.91 24.98 14.87
N LEU A 203 1.71 23.89 14.14
CA LEU A 203 0.54 23.71 13.25
C LEU A 203 -0.55 22.82 13.88
N LEU A 204 -0.17 21.90 14.74
CA LEU A 204 -1.08 20.91 15.33
C LEU A 204 -1.60 21.33 16.71
N GLY A 205 -0.81 22.07 17.48
CA GLY A 205 -1.07 22.36 18.89
C GLY A 205 -0.69 21.19 19.83
N GLU A 206 -0.51 21.50 21.11
CA GLU A 206 -0.09 20.54 22.14
C GLU A 206 -1.07 19.37 22.31
N GLU A 207 -2.37 19.61 22.14
CA GLU A 207 -3.38 18.56 22.30
C GLU A 207 -3.19 17.40 21.31
N VAL A 208 -2.96 17.73 20.03
CA VAL A 208 -2.74 16.73 18.98
C VAL A 208 -1.39 16.06 19.14
N ILE A 209 -0.34 16.81 19.47
CA ILE A 209 0.99 16.25 19.74
C ILE A 209 0.95 15.28 20.93
N GLY A 210 0.19 15.60 21.98
CA GLY A 210 -0.03 14.71 23.11
C GLY A 210 -0.69 13.37 22.72
N ARG A 211 -1.43 13.30 21.61
CA ARG A 211 -1.94 12.01 21.07
C ARG A 211 -0.81 11.15 20.53
N TYR A 212 0.15 11.74 19.82
CA TYR A 212 1.35 11.05 19.34
C TYR A 212 2.26 10.60 20.49
N GLU A 213 2.38 11.39 21.56
CA GLU A 213 3.12 10.99 22.77
C GLU A 213 2.50 9.75 23.41
N ARG A 214 1.17 9.75 23.60
CA ARG A 214 0.44 8.58 24.11
C ARG A 214 0.57 7.37 23.18
N ALA A 215 0.56 7.59 21.86
CA ALA A 215 0.76 6.52 20.89
C ALA A 215 2.15 5.89 21.03
N LEU A 216 3.19 6.69 21.25
CA LEU A 216 4.55 6.20 21.48
C LEU A 216 4.62 5.28 22.69
N GLU A 217 4.01 5.67 23.82
CA GLU A 217 3.93 4.81 25.00
C GLU A 217 3.11 3.54 24.76
N ALA A 218 1.98 3.65 24.05
CA ALA A 218 1.10 2.53 23.76
C ALA A 218 1.75 1.54 22.77
N TYR A 219 2.63 2.01 21.88
CA TYR A 219 3.32 1.13 20.92
C TYR A 219 4.18 0.10 21.63
N GLU A 220 4.90 0.54 22.67
CA GLU A 220 5.72 -0.36 23.48
C GLU A 220 4.87 -1.31 24.32
N LYS A 221 3.83 -0.79 24.97
CA LYS A 221 3.03 -1.54 25.95
C LYS A 221 1.99 -2.45 25.32
N VAL A 222 1.52 -2.13 24.11
CA VAL A 222 0.40 -2.80 23.43
C VAL A 222 0.90 -3.44 22.14
N TRP A 223 1.36 -2.65 21.17
CA TRP A 223 1.68 -3.17 19.84
C TRP A 223 2.83 -4.16 19.86
N LEU A 224 4.00 -3.79 20.40
CA LEU A 224 5.17 -4.67 20.41
C LEU A 224 4.95 -5.95 21.24
N VAL A 225 4.06 -5.90 22.24
CA VAL A 225 3.74 -7.04 23.10
C VAL A 225 2.75 -8.00 22.44
N GLN A 226 1.80 -7.48 21.67
CA GLN A 226 0.64 -8.26 21.19
C GLN A 226 0.64 -8.54 19.68
N LYS A 227 1.39 -7.80 18.87
CA LYS A 227 1.32 -7.90 17.39
C LYS A 227 1.53 -9.31 16.84
N ASP A 228 2.30 -10.14 17.56
CA ASP A 228 2.61 -11.51 17.15
C ASP A 228 1.53 -12.53 17.59
N THR A 229 0.58 -12.12 18.45
CA THR A 229 -0.61 -12.91 18.82
C THR A 229 -1.81 -12.61 17.93
N PHE A 230 -1.74 -11.57 17.10
CA PHE A 230 -2.79 -11.16 16.17
C PHE A 230 -2.83 -12.06 14.94
N VAL A 231 -3.89 -11.92 14.13
CA VAL A 231 -4.02 -12.68 12.88
C VAL A 231 -2.86 -12.36 11.93
N GLN A 232 -2.03 -13.36 11.64
CA GLN A 232 -0.85 -13.21 10.78
C GLN A 232 -1.13 -13.60 9.32
N GLY A 233 -0.59 -12.83 8.39
CA GLY A 233 -0.68 -13.08 6.95
C GLY A 233 0.33 -12.24 6.18
N LEU A 234 0.10 -12.06 4.88
CA LEU A 234 0.80 -11.00 4.15
C LEU A 234 0.09 -9.67 4.40
N VAL A 235 0.89 -8.64 4.58
CA VAL A 235 0.50 -7.23 4.75
C VAL A 235 1.09 -6.49 3.55
N HIS A 236 0.29 -5.70 2.86
CA HIS A 236 0.76 -4.77 1.84
C HIS A 236 1.69 -3.73 2.45
N GLY A 237 1.34 -3.14 3.59
CA GLY A 237 2.22 -2.27 4.39
C GLY A 237 2.19 -0.78 4.02
N ASP A 238 1.48 -0.41 2.95
CA ASP A 238 1.16 0.96 2.54
C ASP A 238 -0.20 0.98 1.80
N TYR A 239 -1.22 0.31 2.36
CA TYR A 239 -2.53 0.17 1.72
C TYR A 239 -3.39 1.44 1.86
N ARG A 240 -3.27 2.36 0.90
CA ARG A 240 -3.94 3.67 0.88
C ARG A 240 -4.43 4.05 -0.52
N LEU A 241 -5.30 5.06 -0.62
CA LEU A 241 -5.90 5.53 -1.89
C LEU A 241 -4.87 5.76 -3.01
N GLY A 242 -3.69 6.31 -2.69
CA GLY A 242 -2.65 6.54 -3.70
C GLY A 242 -2.13 5.24 -4.34
N ASN A 243 -2.25 4.11 -3.67
CA ASN A 243 -1.81 2.80 -4.16
C ASN A 243 -2.98 1.94 -4.66
N ILE A 244 -4.15 2.54 -4.89
CA ILE A 244 -5.33 1.89 -5.44
C ILE A 244 -5.68 2.59 -6.74
N ILE A 245 -6.01 1.82 -7.77
CA ILE A 245 -6.51 2.31 -9.05
C ILE A 245 -7.99 1.91 -9.13
N PHE A 246 -8.85 2.92 -9.12
CA PHE A 246 -10.23 2.79 -9.59
C PHE A 246 -10.27 3.34 -11.01
N SER A 247 -10.52 2.51 -12.01
CA SER A 247 -10.75 2.96 -13.39
C SER A 247 -12.13 2.55 -13.85
N ALA A 248 -12.78 3.37 -14.69
CA ALA A 248 -14.02 2.95 -15.32
C ALA A 248 -13.67 1.97 -16.45
N GLU A 249 -14.43 0.88 -16.62
CA GLU A 249 -14.29 0.03 -17.81
C GLU A 249 -14.35 0.90 -19.09
N ASP A 250 -13.41 0.64 -20.02
CA ASP A 250 -13.09 1.41 -21.23
C ASP A 250 -14.22 1.42 -22.29
N GLY A 251 -15.42 1.81 -21.88
CA GLY A 251 -16.60 1.90 -22.74
C GLY A 251 -16.86 3.29 -23.33
N GLN A 252 -16.35 4.37 -22.76
CA GLN A 252 -16.60 5.74 -23.25
C GLN A 252 -15.58 6.78 -22.73
N ARG A 253 -14.37 6.90 -23.30
CA ARG A 253 -13.55 8.12 -23.14
C ARG A 253 -12.66 8.55 -24.31
N ASP A 254 -12.66 7.86 -25.46
CA ASP A 254 -11.78 8.28 -26.57
C ASP A 254 -12.25 9.52 -27.37
N ASN A 255 -13.32 10.20 -26.98
CA ASN A 255 -13.87 11.33 -27.75
C ASN A 255 -14.23 12.58 -26.94
N VAL A 256 -13.74 12.73 -25.70
CA VAL A 256 -13.83 14.03 -25.00
C VAL A 256 -12.48 14.72 -25.15
N PRO A 257 -12.38 15.81 -25.93
CA PRO A 257 -11.16 16.61 -25.97
C PRO A 257 -10.84 17.07 -24.56
N ASP A 258 -9.57 16.97 -24.14
CA ASP A 258 -9.05 17.60 -22.93
C ASP A 258 -9.42 19.09 -22.99
N ARG A 259 -10.51 19.45 -22.33
CA ARG A 259 -10.88 20.84 -22.10
C ARG A 259 -10.15 21.29 -20.86
N ASP A 260 -9.31 22.29 -21.09
CA ASP A 260 -8.76 23.24 -20.13
C ASP A 260 -7.43 22.84 -19.48
N GLY A 261 -6.33 23.10 -20.20
CA GLY A 261 -5.49 24.28 -19.93
C GLY A 261 -4.74 24.40 -18.61
N ASP A 262 -4.74 23.39 -17.73
CA ASP A 262 -3.88 23.32 -16.53
C ASP A 262 -2.98 22.07 -16.60
N ASP A 263 -1.96 22.13 -17.47
CA ASP A 263 -0.94 21.08 -17.70
C ASP A 263 0.06 20.89 -16.53
N LEU A 264 -0.39 21.04 -15.27
CA LEU A 264 0.49 20.92 -14.09
C LEU A 264 0.08 19.87 -13.05
N ASP A 265 -1.01 19.11 -13.21
CA ASP A 265 -1.62 18.38 -12.06
C ASP A 265 -1.86 16.86 -12.27
N ASN A 266 -1.04 16.14 -13.03
CA ASN A 266 -1.22 14.69 -13.29
C ASN A 266 -0.14 13.75 -12.69
N ALA A 267 0.75 14.23 -11.82
CA ALA A 267 1.88 13.42 -11.30
C ALA A 267 1.61 12.67 -9.97
N HIS A 268 0.46 12.85 -9.32
CA HIS A 268 0.35 12.57 -7.87
C HIS A 268 -0.19 11.20 -7.46
N ALA A 269 -0.64 10.36 -8.41
CA ALA A 269 -1.10 9.02 -8.06
C ALA A 269 0.03 8.16 -7.45
N PHE A 270 1.29 8.37 -7.88
CA PHE A 270 2.45 7.58 -7.45
C PHE A 270 3.33 8.25 -6.39
N GLU A 271 3.01 9.48 -5.97
CA GLU A 271 4.04 10.38 -5.43
C GLU A 271 4.26 10.35 -3.91
N SER A 272 3.76 9.37 -3.15
CA SER A 272 3.93 9.44 -1.68
C SER A 272 3.91 8.13 -0.91
N GLY A 273 5.03 7.39 -0.90
CA GLY A 273 5.24 6.25 0.00
C GLY A 273 6.50 6.38 0.86
N VAL A 274 6.79 5.34 1.65
CA VAL A 274 7.96 5.18 2.55
C VAL A 274 9.27 5.66 1.91
N LYS A 275 9.42 5.52 0.59
CA LYS A 275 10.57 6.01 -0.19
C LYS A 275 10.83 7.51 -0.05
N THR A 276 9.82 8.34 -0.26
CA THR A 276 10.00 9.80 -0.22
C THR A 276 10.43 10.26 1.17
N SER A 277 9.84 9.67 2.21
CA SER A 277 10.20 9.96 3.59
C SER A 277 11.60 9.48 3.98
N VAL A 278 11.99 8.28 3.54
CA VAL A 278 13.31 7.71 3.83
C VAL A 278 14.39 8.46 3.05
N ALA A 279 14.14 8.85 1.79
CA ALA A 279 15.07 9.64 0.98
C ALA A 279 15.43 10.94 1.71
N ARG A 280 14.44 11.63 2.25
CA ARG A 280 14.68 12.89 2.97
C ARG A 280 15.47 12.71 4.26
N GLY A 281 15.15 11.67 5.05
CA GLY A 281 15.92 11.36 6.26
C GLY A 281 17.41 11.13 5.98
N TYR A 282 17.75 10.48 4.86
CA TYR A 282 19.14 10.27 4.44
C TYR A 282 19.82 11.54 3.90
N GLN A 283 19.10 12.39 3.17
CA GLN A 283 19.65 13.68 2.73
C GLN A 283 20.01 14.56 3.93
N GLU A 284 19.17 14.57 4.96
CA GLU A 284 19.45 15.33 6.18
C GLU A 284 20.62 14.73 6.97
N ALA A 285 20.71 13.39 7.08
CA ALA A 285 21.81 12.70 7.77
C ALA A 285 23.18 12.90 7.09
N THR A 286 23.23 12.90 5.75
CA THR A 286 24.46 13.15 4.98
C THR A 286 24.89 14.62 5.05
N THR A 287 23.96 15.55 5.25
CA THR A 287 24.31 16.96 5.54
C THR A 287 24.70 17.23 6.99
N SER A 288 24.42 16.31 7.92
CA SER A 288 24.59 16.52 9.37
C SER A 288 25.69 15.69 10.04
N ASN A 289 26.20 14.63 9.42
CA ASN A 289 27.25 13.78 10.01
C ASN A 289 28.60 13.90 9.29
N GLY A 290 29.37 14.91 9.69
CA GLY A 290 30.81 14.77 9.85
C GLY A 290 31.08 14.13 11.21
N ASP A 291 31.84 13.04 11.21
CA ASP A 291 32.48 12.37 12.36
C ASP A 291 31.59 11.76 13.47
N SER A 292 31.42 10.42 13.42
CA SER A 292 31.85 9.48 14.50
C SER A 292 31.32 8.05 14.31
N GLN A 293 32.19 7.07 14.57
CA GLN A 293 31.97 5.62 14.46
C GLN A 293 31.21 5.02 15.68
N PRO A 294 30.48 3.89 15.54
CA PRO A 294 29.65 3.33 16.61
C PRO A 294 30.38 2.33 17.53
N GLY A 295 30.18 2.50 18.84
CA GLY A 295 30.63 1.59 19.90
C GLY A 295 29.61 0.49 20.25
N THR A 296 30.14 -0.59 20.81
CA THR A 296 29.59 -1.95 20.95
C THR A 296 28.54 -2.18 22.05
N VAL A 297 27.67 -3.17 21.81
CA VAL A 297 26.54 -3.63 22.65
C VAL A 297 26.98 -4.58 23.77
N ALA A 298 26.44 -4.42 24.99
CA ALA A 298 26.55 -5.36 26.10
C ALA A 298 25.17 -5.88 26.55
N LYS A 299 25.12 -7.19 26.83
CA LYS A 299 23.94 -8.01 27.19
C LYS A 299 23.43 -7.74 28.62
N SER A 300 22.11 -7.85 28.81
CA SER A 300 21.45 -7.99 30.14
C SER A 300 20.90 -9.41 30.38
N PRO A 301 20.85 -9.91 31.63
CA PRO A 301 20.24 -11.19 31.98
C PRO A 301 18.87 -11.09 32.69
N LYS A 302 17.95 -11.96 32.22
CA LYS A 302 16.92 -12.79 32.92
C LYS A 302 16.23 -12.30 34.21
N GLY A 303 14.89 -12.39 34.20
CA GLY A 303 14.14 -13.29 35.11
C GLY A 303 12.88 -12.75 35.83
N LEU A 304 11.91 -13.67 36.04
CA LEU A 304 10.73 -13.68 36.93
C LEU A 304 9.39 -13.15 36.35
N VAL A 305 8.38 -13.98 36.04
CA VAL A 305 7.47 -14.89 36.81
C VAL A 305 6.13 -14.21 37.16
N THR A 306 5.05 -14.82 36.65
CA THR A 306 3.62 -14.48 36.74
C THR A 306 2.97 -14.94 38.05
N PRO A 307 1.88 -14.27 38.45
CA PRO A 307 0.56 -14.91 38.63
C PRO A 307 -0.59 -13.96 38.19
N GLY A 308 -1.83 -14.30 37.88
CA GLY A 308 -2.70 -15.47 38.08
C GLY A 308 -4.14 -14.91 38.05
N ILE A 309 -4.99 -15.45 37.16
CA ILE A 309 -6.36 -15.00 36.87
C ILE A 309 -7.34 -15.40 37.99
N PRO A 310 -8.44 -14.66 38.18
CA PRO A 310 -9.73 -15.32 38.36
C PRO A 310 -10.80 -14.85 37.36
N THR A 311 -11.43 -15.87 36.79
CA THR A 311 -12.63 -15.94 35.95
C THR A 311 -13.87 -15.36 36.64
N THR A 312 -14.82 -14.83 35.89
CA THR A 312 -16.24 -15.22 36.00
C THR A 312 -17.03 -14.84 34.75
N SER A 313 -17.94 -15.74 34.39
CA SER A 313 -18.90 -15.73 33.30
C SER A 313 -20.03 -14.74 33.55
N ASN A 314 -20.70 -14.28 32.48
CA ASN A 314 -22.10 -14.61 32.27
C ASN A 314 -22.58 -14.21 30.86
N ASP A 315 -23.16 -15.21 30.21
CA ASP A 315 -23.99 -15.13 29.02
C ASP A 315 -25.16 -14.17 29.17
N THR A 316 -25.52 -13.46 28.10
CA THR A 316 -26.93 -13.37 27.70
C THR A 316 -27.07 -12.99 26.22
N THR A 317 -27.54 -13.97 25.45
CA THR A 317 -28.07 -13.86 24.10
C THR A 317 -29.37 -13.06 24.04
N ILE A 318 -29.52 -12.13 23.07
CA ILE A 318 -30.82 -11.73 22.53
C ILE A 318 -30.77 -11.65 21.00
N ASN A 319 -31.59 -12.49 20.36
CA ASN A 319 -31.95 -12.53 18.95
C ASN A 319 -32.89 -11.35 18.57
N GLY A 320 -32.89 -10.92 17.30
CA GLY A 320 -34.07 -10.24 16.76
C GLY A 320 -33.96 -9.48 15.43
N ASN A 321 -34.06 -10.21 14.32
CA ASN A 321 -34.75 -9.88 13.06
C ASN A 321 -34.46 -8.57 12.28
N ALA A 322 -33.90 -8.79 11.09
CA ALA A 322 -33.99 -7.92 9.91
C ALA A 322 -35.38 -7.97 9.24
N SER A 323 -35.72 -6.92 8.49
CA SER A 323 -36.68 -6.99 7.38
C SER A 323 -36.27 -6.07 6.23
N PRO A 324 -36.50 -6.43 4.95
CA PRO A 324 -35.76 -5.89 3.79
C PRO A 324 -36.60 -4.96 2.89
N ASN A 325 -35.90 -4.32 1.95
CA ASN A 325 -36.37 -3.69 0.69
C ASN A 325 -36.54 -2.17 0.66
N ASN A 326 -35.56 -1.49 0.03
CA ASN A 326 -35.79 -0.65 -1.16
C ASN A 326 -34.46 -0.11 -1.72
N HIS A 327 -34.02 -0.59 -2.89
CA HIS A 327 -33.08 0.16 -3.73
C HIS A 327 -33.47 0.05 -5.21
N PRO A 328 -33.57 1.19 -5.94
CA PRO A 328 -33.72 1.18 -7.39
C PRO A 328 -32.36 0.89 -8.07
N ASN A 329 -32.39 0.02 -9.08
CA ASN A 329 -31.27 -0.33 -9.95
C ASN A 329 -30.79 0.88 -10.77
N THR A 330 -29.76 1.57 -10.27
CA THR A 330 -28.86 2.37 -11.11
C THR A 330 -27.79 1.42 -11.63
N PRO A 331 -27.44 1.39 -12.94
CA PRO A 331 -26.36 0.54 -13.42
C PRO A 331 -25.08 0.95 -12.70
N THR A 332 -24.59 0.08 -11.82
CA THR A 332 -23.32 0.29 -11.13
C THR A 332 -22.25 0.30 -12.22
N LYS A 333 -21.59 1.44 -12.44
CA LYS A 333 -20.35 1.44 -13.23
C LYS A 333 -19.42 0.42 -12.58
N LEU A 334 -19.13 -0.66 -13.28
CA LEU A 334 -18.10 -1.60 -12.86
C LEU A 334 -16.78 -0.83 -12.97
N PHE A 335 -16.18 -0.55 -11.81
CA PHE A 335 -14.83 -0.03 -11.76
C PHE A 335 -13.88 -1.21 -11.79
N THR A 336 -12.84 -1.14 -12.60
CA THR A 336 -11.67 -1.99 -12.40
C THR A 336 -10.99 -1.52 -11.11
N PHE A 337 -10.70 -2.46 -10.23
CA PHE A 337 -9.95 -2.23 -8.99
C PHE A 337 -8.59 -2.89 -9.12
N LYS A 338 -7.50 -2.13 -8.91
CA LYS A 338 -6.16 -2.69 -8.75
C LYS A 338 -5.42 -2.07 -7.58
N HIS A 339 -4.73 -2.87 -6.78
CA HIS A 339 -3.73 -2.38 -5.82
C HIS A 339 -2.31 -2.54 -6.35
N VAL A 340 -1.51 -1.49 -6.21
CA VAL A 340 -0.18 -1.34 -6.79
C VAL A 340 0.85 -1.00 -5.71
N ASP A 341 2.13 -0.94 -6.10
CA ASP A 341 3.23 -0.56 -5.21
C ASP A 341 3.50 -1.56 -4.07
N TRP A 342 3.95 -2.76 -4.44
CA TRP A 342 4.17 -3.88 -3.54
C TRP A 342 5.53 -3.88 -2.83
N GLN A 343 6.19 -2.73 -2.79
CA GLN A 343 7.55 -2.56 -2.26
C GLN A 343 7.66 -2.83 -0.75
N THR A 344 6.55 -2.71 -0.03
CA THR A 344 6.48 -2.89 1.43
C THR A 344 5.80 -4.19 1.85
N VAL A 345 5.46 -5.07 0.90
CA VAL A 345 4.78 -6.33 1.21
C VAL A 345 5.62 -7.15 2.20
N SER A 346 5.01 -7.63 3.27
CA SER A 346 5.72 -8.30 4.35
C SER A 346 4.81 -9.26 5.10
N ARG A 347 5.38 -10.12 5.96
CA ARG A 347 4.59 -10.90 6.90
C ARG A 347 4.35 -10.12 8.18
N GLY A 348 3.13 -10.18 8.67
CA GLY A 348 2.76 -9.50 9.90
C GLY A 348 1.26 -9.56 10.20
N PRO A 349 0.81 -8.78 11.21
CA PRO A 349 -0.59 -8.66 11.56
C PRO A 349 -1.38 -7.98 10.43
N VAL A 350 -2.29 -8.73 9.81
CA VAL A 350 -3.05 -8.27 8.62
C VAL A 350 -3.90 -7.03 8.87
N LEU A 351 -4.28 -6.82 10.13
CA LEU A 351 -5.10 -5.67 10.54
C LEU A 351 -4.32 -4.35 10.54
N PHE A 352 -3.00 -4.40 10.34
CA PHE A 352 -2.22 -3.21 10.04
C PHE A 352 -2.73 -2.48 8.81
N ASP A 353 -2.99 -3.18 7.69
CA ASP A 353 -3.49 -2.53 6.46
C ASP A 353 -4.91 -2.00 6.60
N VAL A 354 -5.75 -2.67 7.41
CA VAL A 354 -7.09 -2.18 7.73
C VAL A 354 -7.00 -0.84 8.47
N ALA A 355 -6.19 -0.78 9.53
CA ALA A 355 -5.94 0.47 10.27
C ALA A 355 -5.29 1.54 9.38
N TYR A 356 -4.42 1.13 8.45
CA TYR A 356 -3.74 2.03 7.51
C TYR A 356 -4.73 2.67 6.53
N LEU A 357 -5.62 1.90 5.92
CA LEU A 357 -6.63 2.45 5.00
C LEU A 357 -7.57 3.42 5.71
N LEU A 358 -8.10 3.01 6.88
CA LEU A 358 -9.05 3.78 7.67
C LEU A 358 -8.49 5.14 8.13
N SER A 359 -7.18 5.20 8.42
CA SER A 359 -6.50 6.43 8.85
C SER A 359 -6.00 7.29 7.68
N MET A 360 -5.50 6.65 6.62
CA MET A 360 -4.81 7.32 5.52
C MET A 360 -5.70 7.67 4.34
N SER A 361 -6.89 7.08 4.22
CA SER A 361 -7.68 7.20 2.98
C SER A 361 -9.14 7.58 3.19
N ILE A 362 -9.61 7.72 4.43
CA ILE A 362 -11.01 8.02 4.74
C ILE A 362 -11.07 9.23 5.69
N THR A 363 -12.03 10.12 5.49
CA THR A 363 -12.25 11.24 6.42
C THR A 363 -12.85 10.75 7.74
N THR A 364 -12.59 11.45 8.84
CA THR A 364 -13.18 11.16 10.15
C THR A 364 -14.71 11.10 10.09
N GLU A 365 -15.34 12.01 9.35
CA GLU A 365 -16.80 12.04 9.15
C GLU A 365 -17.31 10.79 8.44
N THR A 366 -16.74 10.44 7.29
CA THR A 366 -17.15 9.25 6.53
C THR A 366 -16.95 7.99 7.35
N ARG A 367 -15.79 7.86 8.00
CA ARG A 367 -15.46 6.71 8.85
C ARG A 367 -16.51 6.54 9.96
N ARG A 368 -16.85 7.59 10.70
CA ARG A 368 -17.89 7.52 11.75
C ARG A 368 -19.24 7.01 11.25
N GLY A 369 -19.58 7.27 9.98
CA GLY A 369 -20.83 6.84 9.38
C GLY A 369 -20.85 5.39 8.91
N CYS A 370 -19.70 4.77 8.64
CA CYS A 370 -19.64 3.43 8.01
C CYS A 370 -18.52 2.51 8.53
N GLU A 371 -17.83 2.83 9.63
CA GLU A 371 -16.68 2.06 10.15
C GLU A 371 -17.00 0.58 10.34
N PHE A 372 -18.15 0.28 10.96
CA PHE A 372 -18.59 -1.10 11.19
C PHE A 372 -18.78 -1.84 9.86
N ASP A 373 -19.47 -1.23 8.90
CA ASP A 373 -19.73 -1.83 7.60
C ASP A 373 -18.43 -2.10 6.82
N LEU A 374 -17.46 -1.19 6.93
CA LEU A 374 -16.14 -1.36 6.32
C LEU A 374 -15.39 -2.56 6.91
N VAL A 375 -15.30 -2.64 8.25
CA VAL A 375 -14.63 -3.76 8.93
C VAL A 375 -15.36 -5.07 8.66
N HIS A 376 -16.70 -5.05 8.61
CA HIS A 376 -17.52 -6.21 8.30
C HIS A 376 -17.32 -6.68 6.85
N ALA A 377 -17.21 -5.76 5.88
CA ALA A 377 -16.92 -6.09 4.49
C ALA A 377 -15.54 -6.75 4.34
N TRP A 378 -14.52 -6.19 4.98
CA TRP A 378 -13.20 -6.82 5.06
C TRP A 378 -13.26 -8.22 5.68
N TYR A 379 -13.90 -8.35 6.83
CA TYR A 379 -14.01 -9.60 7.58
C TYR A 379 -14.69 -10.70 6.76
N THR A 380 -15.82 -10.37 6.13
CA THR A 380 -16.60 -11.31 5.32
C THR A 380 -15.77 -11.82 4.14
N ALA A 381 -15.18 -10.91 3.37
CA ALA A 381 -14.35 -11.26 2.22
C ALA A 381 -13.09 -12.04 2.62
N CYS A 382 -12.48 -11.71 3.75
CA CYS A 382 -11.34 -12.44 4.30
C CYS A 382 -11.70 -13.88 4.65
N ARG A 383 -12.82 -14.11 5.34
CA ARG A 383 -13.28 -15.46 5.69
C ARG A 383 -13.65 -16.30 4.47
N GLU A 384 -14.32 -15.70 3.50
CA GLU A 384 -14.67 -16.38 2.26
C GLU A 384 -13.41 -16.81 1.50
N ALA A 385 -12.47 -15.88 1.29
CA ALA A 385 -11.22 -16.15 0.59
C ALA A 385 -10.28 -17.10 1.35
N ALA A 386 -10.38 -17.14 2.67
CA ALA A 386 -9.67 -18.09 3.53
C ALA A 386 -10.24 -19.52 3.44
N GLY A 387 -11.41 -19.72 2.83
CA GLY A 387 -11.98 -21.04 2.55
C GLY A 387 -12.90 -21.59 3.64
N ALA A 388 -13.76 -20.76 4.25
CA ALA A 388 -14.85 -21.23 5.11
C ALA A 388 -15.79 -22.19 4.34
N GLY A 389 -15.48 -23.49 4.38
CA GLY A 389 -16.17 -24.57 3.67
C GLY A 389 -15.36 -25.84 3.44
N ASN A 390 -14.02 -25.84 3.61
CA ASN A 390 -13.21 -27.05 3.57
C ASN A 390 -12.67 -27.41 4.96
N ASP A 391 -13.08 -28.58 5.47
CA ASP A 391 -12.73 -29.15 6.78
C ASP A 391 -11.24 -29.56 6.94
N GLN A 392 -10.34 -29.01 6.13
CA GLN A 392 -8.91 -29.20 6.29
C GLN A 392 -8.20 -27.87 6.56
N PHE A 393 -8.01 -27.65 7.86
CA PHE A 393 -6.96 -26.83 8.47
C PHE A 393 -7.12 -25.28 8.46
N PHE A 394 -7.28 -24.78 9.70
CA PHE A 394 -6.75 -23.53 10.29
C PHE A 394 -7.55 -22.23 10.39
N LEU A 395 -8.76 -22.05 9.84
CA LEU A 395 -9.43 -20.73 9.94
C LEU A 395 -10.93 -20.71 10.29
N SER A 396 -11.55 -21.84 10.64
CA SER A 396 -12.99 -21.85 10.94
C SER A 396 -13.36 -21.53 12.40
N ALA A 397 -12.40 -21.42 13.33
CA ALA A 397 -12.69 -21.15 14.75
C ALA A 397 -12.18 -19.79 15.28
N ASP A 398 -11.10 -19.21 14.71
CA ASP A 398 -10.38 -18.10 15.36
C ASP A 398 -10.61 -16.71 14.74
N LEU A 399 -11.06 -16.60 13.48
CA LEU A 399 -11.38 -15.31 12.89
C LEU A 399 -12.77 -14.84 13.34
N ASN A 400 -12.83 -14.21 14.52
CA ASN A 400 -14.01 -13.57 15.05
C ASN A 400 -13.89 -12.04 14.88
N ILE A 401 -14.97 -11.41 14.43
CA ILE A 401 -15.00 -9.96 14.17
C ILE A 401 -14.66 -9.15 15.44
N SER A 402 -15.10 -9.59 16.62
CA SER A 402 -14.84 -8.88 17.88
C SER A 402 -13.34 -8.80 18.22
N PRO A 403 -12.58 -9.92 18.25
CA PRO A 403 -11.11 -9.86 18.31
C PRO A 403 -10.48 -8.96 17.24
N CYS A 404 -10.92 -9.07 15.97
CA CYS A 404 -10.35 -8.24 14.90
C CYS A 404 -10.48 -6.74 15.18
N VAL A 405 -11.61 -6.27 15.71
CA VAL A 405 -11.74 -4.85 16.05
C VAL A 405 -10.70 -4.44 17.11
N ARG A 406 -10.42 -5.28 18.12
CA ARG A 406 -9.43 -4.94 19.17
C ARG A 406 -8.03 -4.84 18.59
N GLU A 407 -7.71 -5.78 17.71
CA GLU A 407 -6.44 -5.82 17.00
C GLU A 407 -6.29 -4.60 16.07
N ILE A 408 -7.36 -4.14 15.42
CA ILE A 408 -7.36 -2.88 14.65
C ILE A 408 -7.03 -1.69 15.56
N SER A 409 -7.64 -1.60 16.75
CA SER A 409 -7.32 -0.54 17.71
C SER A 409 -5.85 -0.52 18.10
N ALA A 410 -5.26 -1.70 18.34
CA ALA A 410 -3.83 -1.82 18.60
C ALA A 410 -2.99 -1.43 17.36
N ALA A 411 -3.43 -1.81 16.16
CA ALA A 411 -2.78 -1.46 14.90
C ALA A 411 -2.79 0.04 14.62
N CYS A 412 -3.85 0.77 14.99
CA CYS A 412 -3.90 2.23 14.87
C CYS A 412 -2.72 2.91 15.58
N VAL A 413 -2.27 2.37 16.71
CA VAL A 413 -1.09 2.88 17.43
C VAL A 413 0.17 2.81 16.56
N ALA A 414 0.40 1.66 15.91
CA ALA A 414 1.54 1.48 15.02
C ALA A 414 1.46 2.38 13.78
N VAL A 415 0.28 2.47 13.16
CA VAL A 415 0.05 3.29 11.97
C VAL A 415 0.31 4.77 12.24
N VAL A 416 -0.18 5.30 13.36
CA VAL A 416 0.05 6.71 13.74
C VAL A 416 1.54 7.01 13.89
N LEU A 417 2.33 6.07 14.41
CA LEU A 417 3.77 6.26 14.59
C LEU A 417 4.60 6.15 13.32
N VAL A 418 4.03 5.60 12.22
CA VAL A 418 4.67 5.69 10.91
C VAL A 418 4.97 7.16 10.60
N SER A 419 4.02 8.06 10.84
CA SER A 419 4.17 9.50 10.61
C SER A 419 5.30 10.14 11.42
N VAL A 420 5.64 9.61 12.61
CA VAL A 420 6.73 10.15 13.44
C VAL A 420 8.07 10.03 12.72
N THR A 421 8.30 8.88 12.10
CA THR A 421 9.57 8.60 11.40
C THR A 421 9.61 9.10 9.98
N THR A 422 8.44 9.29 9.36
CA THR A 422 8.37 9.76 7.97
C THR A 422 8.24 11.27 7.85
N MET A 423 7.67 11.92 8.87
CA MET A 423 7.37 13.35 8.87
C MET A 423 8.20 14.12 9.91
N ASN A 424 9.16 13.50 10.59
CA ASN A 424 10.16 14.25 11.34
C ASN A 424 10.95 15.17 10.40
N ASN A 425 11.25 16.38 10.87
CA ASN A 425 11.96 17.42 10.10
C ASN A 425 11.30 17.82 8.78
N PHE A 426 9.99 17.54 8.59
CA PHE A 426 9.34 17.88 7.32
C PHE A 426 9.35 19.37 7.01
N ARG A 427 9.75 19.70 5.78
CA ARG A 427 9.80 21.07 5.26
C ARG A 427 9.20 21.12 3.86
N ALA A 428 8.30 22.06 3.68
CA ALA A 428 7.70 22.43 2.41
C ALA A 428 7.21 23.88 2.51
N PRO A 429 6.74 24.50 1.42
CA PRO A 429 6.00 25.76 1.49
C PRO A 429 4.78 25.66 2.43
N GLU A 430 4.29 26.80 2.90
CA GLU A 430 3.28 26.88 3.97
C GLU A 430 1.97 26.14 3.63
N VAL A 431 1.49 26.23 2.39
CA VAL A 431 0.24 25.59 1.96
C VAL A 431 0.35 24.05 2.06
N PRO A 432 1.34 23.38 1.44
CA PRO A 432 1.61 21.97 1.67
C PRO A 432 1.78 21.59 3.14
N MET A 433 2.50 22.41 3.93
CA MET A 433 2.68 22.15 5.37
C MET A 433 1.33 22.09 6.12
N ARG A 434 0.41 23.01 5.82
CA ARG A 434 -0.93 23.02 6.45
C ARG A 434 -1.78 21.82 6.05
N ALA A 435 -1.76 21.44 4.78
CA ALA A 435 -2.50 20.27 4.30
C ALA A 435 -1.98 18.97 4.94
N VAL A 436 -0.66 18.82 5.05
CA VAL A 436 -0.03 17.70 5.76
C VAL A 436 -0.38 17.72 7.25
N ALA A 437 -0.36 18.90 7.90
CA ALA A 437 -0.79 19.02 9.29
C ALA A 437 -2.26 18.60 9.47
N GLY A 438 -3.14 18.98 8.54
CA GLY A 438 -4.53 18.49 8.50
C GLY A 438 -4.60 16.96 8.46
N LYS A 439 -3.76 16.33 7.63
CA LYS A 439 -3.68 14.87 7.55
C LYS A 439 -3.17 14.22 8.84
N LEU A 440 -2.11 14.76 9.44
CA LEU A 440 -1.58 14.27 10.72
C LEU A 440 -2.61 14.39 11.85
N ARG A 441 -3.46 15.42 11.81
CA ARG A 441 -4.59 15.55 12.73
C ARG A 441 -5.59 14.41 12.53
N THR A 442 -6.06 14.19 11.30
CA THR A 442 -6.99 13.09 10.96
C THR A 442 -6.43 11.72 11.36
N VAL A 443 -5.14 11.45 11.09
CA VAL A 443 -4.50 10.18 11.48
C VAL A 443 -4.51 10.01 13.00
N SER A 444 -4.17 11.05 13.77
CA SER A 444 -4.19 11.00 15.23
C SER A 444 -5.59 10.86 15.84
N GLU A 445 -6.64 11.28 15.13
CA GLU A 445 -8.03 11.17 15.59
C GLU A 445 -8.46 9.72 15.75
N MET A 446 -7.85 8.79 14.99
CA MET A 446 -8.07 7.35 15.15
C MET A 446 -7.77 6.83 16.55
N LEU A 447 -6.92 7.50 17.33
CA LEU A 447 -6.59 7.08 18.70
C LEU A 447 -7.65 7.45 19.73
N VAL A 448 -8.54 8.38 19.40
CA VAL A 448 -9.54 8.94 20.33
C VAL A 448 -10.97 8.68 19.88
N ASP A 449 -11.17 8.49 18.58
CA ASP A 449 -12.48 8.39 17.94
C ASP A 449 -12.66 7.04 17.23
N TRP A 450 -12.00 5.99 17.75
CA TRP A 450 -12.26 4.61 17.35
C TRP A 450 -13.48 4.12 18.14
N ARG A 451 -14.65 4.06 17.47
CA ARG A 451 -15.95 3.88 18.12
C ARG A 451 -16.38 2.43 18.24
N SER A 452 -15.62 1.50 17.69
CA SER A 452 -16.05 0.11 17.59
C SER A 452 -15.92 -0.70 18.90
N PHE A 453 -15.75 -0.01 20.04
CA PHE A 453 -15.89 -0.54 21.41
C PHE A 453 -16.46 0.49 22.42
N GLU A 454 -17.69 0.95 22.20
CA GLU A 454 -18.62 1.03 23.34
C GLU A 454 -19.34 -0.31 23.49
#